data_AF-A0A162L3Z4-F1
#
_entry.id   AF-A0A162L3Z4-F1
#
_cell.length_a   1.000
_cell.length_b   1.000
_cell.length_c   1.000
_cell.angle_alpha   90.00
_cell.angle_beta   90.00
_cell.angle_gamma   90.00
#
_symmetry.space_group_name_H-M   'P 1'
#
loop_
_entity.id
_entity.type
_entity.pdbx_description
1 polymer ?
#
loop_
_entity_poly.entity_id
_entity_poly.type
_entity_poly.pdbx_seq_one_letter_code
_entity_poly.pdbx_strand_id
1 'polypeptide(L)' 'MNKDKPWYRQSVESKEFRKGLNETKLFRLYMLLASLIKEEREGQKVSTRIAIVRKEIERRKKS' A
#
# COMPACT_ATOMS: atom_id res chain seq x y z
N MET A 1 -6.19 17.36 -2.39
CA MET A 1 -6.17 15.88 -2.56
C MET A 1 -6.72 15.56 -3.93
N ASN A 2 -6.05 14.67 -4.68
CA ASN A 2 -6.41 14.40 -6.07
C ASN A 2 -7.35 13.18 -6.10
N LYS A 3 -8.66 13.42 -6.25
CA LYS A 3 -9.71 12.38 -6.12
C LYS A 3 -9.61 11.28 -7.20
N ASP A 4 -8.90 11.55 -8.28
CA ASP A 4 -8.78 10.64 -9.43
C ASP A 4 -7.69 9.58 -9.24
N LYS A 5 -6.86 9.70 -8.19
CA LYS A 5 -5.78 8.74 -7.92
C LYS A 5 -6.27 7.60 -7.03
N PRO A 6 -5.90 6.34 -7.35
CA PRO A 6 -6.14 5.20 -6.47
C PRO A 6 -5.60 5.48 -5.05
N TRP A 7 -6.25 4.93 -4.03
CA TRP A 7 -5.91 5.20 -2.63
C TRP A 7 -4.43 4.94 -2.30
N TYR A 8 -3.82 3.91 -2.90
CA TYR A 8 -2.41 3.55 -2.67
C TYR A 8 -1.41 4.53 -3.33
N ARG A 9 -1.90 5.41 -4.23
CA ARG A 9 -1.13 6.50 -4.84
C ARG A 9 -1.28 7.83 -4.09
N GLN A 10 -2.18 7.90 -3.11
CA GLN A 10 -2.29 9.07 -2.25
C GLN A 10 -1.04 9.20 -1.35
N SER A 11 -0.94 10.31 -0.61
CA SER A 11 0.07 10.45 0.44
C SER A 11 -0.14 9.36 1.48
N VAL A 12 0.94 8.77 2.01
CA VAL A 12 0.86 7.74 3.06
C VAL A 12 0.24 8.26 4.36
N GLU A 13 0.23 9.57 4.55
CA GLU A 13 -0.40 10.25 5.69
C GLU A 13 -1.88 10.57 5.46
N SER A 14 -2.39 10.42 4.24
CA SER A 14 -3.77 10.74 3.90
C SER A 14 -4.77 9.80 4.58
N LYS A 15 -5.97 10.32 4.84
CA LYS A 15 -7.10 9.52 5.35
C LYS A 15 -7.48 8.42 4.38
N GLU A 16 -7.44 8.70 3.08
CA GLU A 16 -7.76 7.79 1.98
C GLU A 16 -6.76 6.64 1.91
N PHE A 17 -5.46 6.92 2.06
CA PHE A 17 -4.46 5.85 2.10
C PHE A 17 -4.68 4.94 3.30
N ARG A 18 -4.89 5.50 4.50
CA ARG A 18 -5.13 4.71 5.72
C ARG A 18 -6.42 3.90 5.62
N LYS A 19 -7.50 4.52 5.12
CA LYS A 19 -8.79 3.86 4.90
C LYS A 19 -8.65 2.71 3.90
N GLY A 20 -8.06 2.98 2.74
CA GLY A 20 -7.84 1.97 1.71
C GLY A 20 -6.95 0.82 2.20
N LEU A 21 -5.89 1.13 2.95
CA LEU A 21 -5.03 0.13 3.57
C LEU A 21 -5.83 -0.80 4.49
N ASN A 22 -6.64 -0.23 5.40
CA ASN A 22 -7.42 -0.98 6.39
C ASN A 22 -8.57 -1.79 5.77
N GLU A 23 -9.29 -1.24 4.80
CA GLU A 23 -10.48 -1.87 4.20
C GLU A 23 -10.15 -2.87 3.09
N THR A 24 -8.98 -2.75 2.46
CA THR A 24 -8.58 -3.65 1.36
C THR A 24 -8.39 -5.06 1.87
N LYS A 25 -9.00 -6.05 1.19
CA LYS A 25 -8.84 -7.48 1.50
C LYS A 25 -7.37 -7.91 1.52
N LEU A 26 -6.99 -8.81 2.43
CA LEU A 26 -5.60 -9.24 2.62
C LEU A 26 -4.94 -9.75 1.33
N PHE A 27 -5.63 -10.56 0.52
CA PHE A 27 -5.08 -11.04 -0.76
C PHE A 27 -4.72 -9.91 -1.73
N ARG A 28 -5.50 -8.81 -1.73
CA ARG A 28 -5.22 -7.64 -2.57
C ARG A 28 -4.03 -6.85 -2.05
N LEU A 29 -3.76 -6.87 -0.74
CA LEU A 29 -2.55 -6.27 -0.18
C LEU A 29 -1.28 -7.02 -0.63
N TYR A 30 -1.32 -8.34 -0.74
CA TYR A 30 -0.20 -9.11 -1.31
C TYR A 30 0.06 -8.74 -2.79
N MET A 31 -1.00 -8.63 -3.59
CA MET A 31 -0.88 -8.21 -4.99
C MET A 31 -0.32 -6.78 -5.11
N LEU A 32 -0.78 -5.87 -4.25
CA LEU A 32 -0.26 -4.51 -4.18
C LEU A 32 1.22 -4.49 -3.80
N LEU A 33 1.62 -5.29 -2.80
CA LEU A 33 3.02 -5.42 -2.39
C LEU A 33 3.90 -5.88 -3.55
N ALA A 34 3.48 -6.90 -4.31
CA ALA A 34 4.21 -7.38 -5.48
C ALA A 34 4.36 -6.29 -6.56
N SER A 35 3.30 -5.53 -6.84
CA SER A 35 3.34 -4.39 -7.76
C SER A 35 4.32 -3.33 -7.30
N LEU A 36 4.28 -2.93 -6.02
CA LEU A 36 5.18 -1.92 -5.48
C LEU A 36 6.65 -2.37 -5.51
N ILE A 37 6.94 -3.63 -5.23
CA ILE A 37 8.30 -4.19 -5.35
C ILE A 37 8.80 -4.12 -6.80
N LYS A 38 7.93 -4.41 -7.78
CA LYS A 38 8.29 -4.27 -9.20
C LYS A 38 8.62 -2.81 -9.53
N GLU A 39 7.80 -1.87 -9.09
CA GLU A 39 8.02 -0.44 -9.31
C GLU A 39 9.31 0.06 -8.66
N GLU A 40 9.65 -0.43 -7.46
CA GLU A 40 10.92 -0.11 -6.79
C GLU A 40 12.12 -0.59 -7.60
N ARG A 41 12.05 -1.80 -8.18
CA ARG A 41 13.08 -2.34 -9.09
C ARG A 41 13.20 -1.55 -10.39
N GLU A 42 12.11 -0.93 -10.83
CA GLU A 42 12.08 0.00 -11.97
C GLU A 42 12.56 1.42 -11.60
N GLY A 43 13.01 1.64 -10.36
CA GLY A 43 13.59 2.91 -9.89
C GLY A 43 12.59 3.88 -9.28
N GLN A 44 11.33 3.47 -9.08
CA GLN A 44 10.34 4.34 -8.43
C GLN A 44 10.58 4.43 -6.92
N LYS A 45 10.41 5.64 -6.36
CA LYS A 45 10.55 5.92 -4.92
C LYS A 45 9.31 5.47 -4.14
N VAL A 46 9.11 4.16 -3.99
CA VAL A 46 7.94 3.55 -3.32
C VAL A 46 8.28 2.73 -2.06
N SER A 47 9.54 2.71 -1.62
CA SER A 47 10.04 1.96 -0.46
C SER A 47 9.22 2.17 0.82
N THR A 48 8.84 3.41 1.14
CA THR A 48 8.00 3.73 2.31
C THR A 48 6.62 3.06 2.22
N ARG A 49 6.02 3.01 1.02
CA ARG A 49 4.72 2.35 0.80
C ARG A 49 4.84 0.85 0.97
N ILE A 50 5.91 0.25 0.44
CA ILE A 50 6.22 -1.18 0.62
C ILE A 50 6.29 -1.52 2.11
N ALA A 51 7.04 -0.75 2.90
CA ALA A 51 7.19 -0.99 4.33
C ALA A 51 5.84 -0.96 5.07
N ILE A 52 4.98 0.01 4.75
CA ILE A 52 3.66 0.14 5.37
C ILE A 52 2.74 -1.03 4.99
N VAL A 53 2.64 -1.36 3.70
CA VAL A 53 1.81 -2.48 3.22
C VAL A 53 2.29 -3.80 3.83
N ARG A 54 3.61 -4.02 3.88
CA ARG A 54 4.21 -5.20 4.48
C ARG A 54 3.88 -5.32 5.97
N LYS A 55 3.98 -4.21 6.72
CA LYS A 55 3.63 -4.18 8.15
C LYS A 55 2.15 -4.53 8.37
N GLU A 56 1.27 -4.02 7.52
CA GLU A 56 -0.17 -4.30 7.62
C GLU A 56 -0.49 -5.77 7.32
N ILE A 57 0.13 -6.36 6.30
CA ILE A 57 0.01 -7.80 6.01
C ILE A 57 0.44 -8.62 7.22
N GLU A 58 1.61 -8.35 7.79
CA GLU A 58 2.11 -9.08 8.95
C GLU A 58 1.24 -8.90 10.20
N ARG A 59 0.65 -7.71 10.40
CA ARG A 59 -0.32 -7.46 11.47
C ARG A 59 -1.56 -8.36 11.31
N ARG A 60 -2.08 -8.50 10.09
CA ARG A 60 -3.29 -9.30 9.83
C ARG A 60 -3.07 -10.80 9.85
N LYS A 61 -1.87 -11.28 9.50
CA LYS A 61 -1.53 -12.71 9.62
C LYS A 61 -1.50 -13.21 11.05
N LYS A 62 -1.22 -12.30 12.01
CA LYS A 62 -1.13 -12.60 13.44
C LYS A 62 -2.46 -12.43 14.18
N SER A 63 -3.48 -11.91 13.52
CA SER A 63 -4.84 -11.74 14.06
C SER A 63 -5.73 -12.88 13.60
#